data_AF-A0A4R4Z6P8-F1
#
_entry.id   AF-A0A4R4Z6P8-F1
#
_cell.length_a   1.000
_cell.length_b   1.000
_cell.length_c   1.000
_cell.angle_alpha   90.00
_cell.angle_beta   90.00
_cell.angle_gamma   90.00
#
_symmetry.space_group_name_H-M   'P 1'
#
loop_
_entity.id
_entity.type
_entity.pdbx_description
1 polymer ?
#
loop_
_entity_poly.entity_id
_entity_poly.type
_entity_poly.pdbx_seq_one_letter_code
_entity_poly.pdbx_strand_id
1 'polypeptide(L)'
;MDVLTGMAFGTSADAVAGDTAKMRASVGADNLLYTATYGPYRGSSPDTVTDQVQAVREADSDGAALFSYVQLRNDQAAAVGEGVFRTGAVVPHADPEAAVRAGIAYTSGQLGGACAPAATAKRMGKDLAAADRWTRLGRPERAHASLDAAAARLRAASAEGGTEPRFRARVLRDLSMYQRWLGVSAP
;
A
#
# COMPACT_ATOMS: atom_id res chain seq x y z
N MET A 1 0.96 -19.88 -5.90
CA MET A 1 -0.30 -19.23 -6.32
C MET A 1 -0.02 -17.76 -6.15
N ASP A 2 0.26 -17.05 -7.24
CA ASP A 2 1.00 -15.78 -7.14
C ASP A 2 0.08 -14.60 -6.77
N VAL A 3 -1.24 -14.80 -6.93
CA VAL A 3 -2.29 -13.84 -6.59
C VAL A 3 -3.47 -14.57 -5.94
N LEU A 4 -3.94 -14.08 -4.79
CA LEU A 4 -5.20 -14.46 -4.18
C LEU A 4 -6.13 -13.24 -4.06
N THR A 5 -7.38 -13.41 -4.50
CA THR A 5 -8.43 -12.42 -4.24
C THR A 5 -9.36 -12.97 -3.17
N GLY A 6 -9.45 -12.28 -2.04
CA GLY A 6 -10.30 -12.64 -0.91
C GLY A 6 -11.40 -11.61 -0.69
N MET A 7 -12.47 -11.99 0.01
CA MET A 7 -13.60 -11.10 0.30
C MET A 7 -13.74 -10.91 1.82
N ALA A 8 -13.77 -9.65 2.25
CA ALA A 8 -14.14 -9.28 3.61
C ALA A 8 -15.65 -8.97 3.64
N PHE A 9 -16.38 -9.63 4.55
CA PHE A 9 -17.83 -9.45 4.72
C PHE A 9 -18.18 -8.49 5.86
N GLY A 10 -17.17 -8.02 6.59
CA GLY A 10 -17.34 -7.03 7.66
C GLY A 10 -18.08 -5.78 7.20
N THR A 11 -19.01 -5.31 8.03
CA THR A 11 -19.78 -4.08 7.80
C THR A 11 -19.13 -2.83 8.40
N SER A 12 -17.99 -2.98 9.08
CA SER A 12 -17.19 -1.90 9.67
C SER A 12 -15.72 -2.03 9.27
N ALA A 13 -14.95 -0.95 9.44
CA ALA A 13 -13.51 -0.94 9.20
C ALA A 13 -12.78 -2.00 10.04
N ASP A 14 -13.13 -2.14 11.32
CA ASP A 14 -12.52 -3.13 12.22
C ASP A 14 -12.76 -4.57 11.77
N ALA A 15 -13.98 -4.87 11.33
CA ALA A 15 -14.31 -6.21 10.84
C ALA A 15 -13.56 -6.51 9.52
N VAL A 16 -13.51 -5.54 8.61
CA VAL A 16 -12.76 -5.67 7.34
C VAL A 16 -11.26 -5.84 7.59
N ALA A 17 -10.68 -5.11 8.54
CA ALA A 17 -9.30 -5.28 8.96
C ALA A 17 -9.05 -6.69 9.52
N GLY A 18 -9.94 -7.18 10.38
CA GLY A 18 -9.85 -8.51 10.98
C GLY A 18 -9.91 -9.64 9.94
N ASP A 19 -10.83 -9.54 8.97
CA ASP A 19 -10.93 -10.52 7.87
C ASP A 19 -9.69 -10.47 6.97
N THR A 20 -9.23 -9.26 6.63
CA THR A 20 -8.04 -9.06 5.79
C THR A 20 -6.79 -9.61 6.45
N ALA A 21 -6.61 -9.37 7.75
CA ALA A 21 -5.46 -9.88 8.50
C ALA A 21 -5.44 -11.42 8.55
N LYS A 22 -6.61 -12.06 8.70
CA LYS A 22 -6.72 -13.53 8.64
C LYS A 22 -6.34 -14.05 7.25
N MET A 23 -6.84 -13.41 6.19
CA MET A 23 -6.49 -13.76 4.81
C MET A 23 -4.98 -13.60 4.56
N ARG A 24 -4.38 -12.50 5.01
CA ARG A 24 -2.92 -12.29 4.92
C ARG A 24 -2.15 -13.39 5.64
N ALA A 25 -2.57 -13.77 6.85
CA ALA A 25 -1.93 -14.85 7.60
C ALA A 25 -1.99 -16.20 6.87
N SER A 26 -3.07 -16.48 6.14
CA SER A 26 -3.22 -17.71 5.34
C SER A 26 -2.45 -17.67 4.02
N VAL A 27 -2.40 -16.51 3.35
CA VAL A 27 -1.72 -16.32 2.05
C VAL A 27 -0.20 -16.28 2.20
N GLY A 28 0.28 -15.80 3.35
CA GLY A 28 1.70 -15.59 3.59
C GLY A 28 2.20 -14.27 2.99
N ALA A 29 3.48 -13.98 3.26
CA ALA A 29 4.12 -12.73 2.85
C ALA A 29 4.60 -12.76 1.39
N ASP A 30 4.73 -13.93 0.78
CA ASP A 30 5.36 -14.06 -0.55
C ASP A 30 4.36 -14.00 -1.71
N ASN A 31 3.05 -13.97 -1.43
CA ASN A 31 2.00 -13.96 -2.44
C ASN A 31 1.19 -12.65 -2.38
N LEU A 32 0.69 -12.21 -3.54
CA LEU A 32 -0.17 -11.02 -3.58
C LEU A 32 -1.56 -11.33 -3.02
N LEU A 33 -2.05 -10.45 -2.14
CA LEU A 33 -3.42 -10.46 -1.65
C LEU A 33 -4.16 -9.22 -2.14
N TYR A 34 -5.30 -9.42 -2.79
CA TYR A 34 -6.27 -8.36 -3.06
C TYR A 34 -7.52 -8.63 -2.23
N THR A 35 -7.87 -7.71 -1.33
CA THR A 35 -9.10 -7.87 -0.55
C THR A 35 -10.21 -7.05 -1.16
N ALA A 36 -11.25 -7.74 -1.62
CA ALA A 36 -12.51 -7.12 -1.95
C ALA A 36 -13.27 -6.79 -0.66
N THR A 37 -13.65 -5.54 -0.45
CA THR A 37 -14.69 -5.23 0.52
C THR A 37 -16.04 -5.48 -0.13
N TYR A 38 -16.99 -5.99 0.65
CA TYR A 38 -18.39 -5.96 0.22
C TYR A 38 -18.78 -4.48 0.12
N GLY A 39 -18.84 -3.97 -1.12
CA GLY A 39 -19.24 -2.60 -1.41
C GLY A 39 -20.58 -2.28 -0.76
N PRO A 40 -20.93 -0.98 -0.69
CA PRO A 40 -21.88 -0.41 0.26
C PRO A 40 -23.11 -1.29 0.42
N TYR A 41 -23.08 -2.16 1.43
CA TYR A 41 -24.27 -2.87 1.84
C TYR A 41 -25.28 -1.81 2.21
N ARG A 42 -26.52 -1.93 1.70
CA ARG A 42 -27.57 -0.90 1.77
C ARG A 42 -27.55 -0.16 3.12
N GLY A 43 -26.96 1.04 3.14
CA GLY A 43 -26.87 1.86 4.35
C GLY A 43 -25.49 2.44 4.68
N SER A 44 -24.38 1.90 4.15
CA SER A 44 -23.04 2.47 4.44
C SER A 44 -22.93 3.94 3.98
N SER A 45 -22.37 4.80 4.83
CA SER A 45 -22.03 6.17 4.44
C SER A 45 -20.79 6.19 3.53
N PRO A 46 -20.55 7.28 2.78
CA PRO A 46 -19.28 7.48 2.05
C PRO A 46 -18.04 7.31 2.94
N ASP A 47 -18.11 7.82 4.17
CA ASP A 47 -17.03 7.68 5.15
C ASP A 47 -16.78 6.23 5.52
N THR A 48 -17.84 5.46 5.81
CA THR A 48 -17.72 4.03 6.12
C THR A 48 -17.07 3.25 4.98
N VAL A 49 -17.44 3.53 3.73
CA VAL A 49 -16.83 2.87 2.56
C VAL A 49 -15.34 3.21 2.48
N THR A 50 -14.99 4.48 2.68
CA THR A 50 -13.60 4.94 2.66
C THR A 50 -12.78 4.33 3.79
N ASP A 51 -13.33 4.24 4.99
CA ASP A 51 -12.70 3.63 6.16
C ASP A 51 -12.47 2.12 5.96
N GLN A 52 -13.43 1.40 5.38
CA GLN A 52 -13.26 -0.02 5.06
C GLN A 52 -12.16 -0.24 4.01
N VAL A 53 -12.12 0.61 2.97
CA VAL A 53 -11.09 0.56 1.93
C VAL A 53 -9.70 0.88 2.52
N GLN A 54 -9.63 1.83 3.45
CA GLN A 54 -8.42 2.12 4.21
C GLN A 54 -8.02 0.95 5.13
N ALA A 55 -8.97 0.31 5.79
CA ALA A 55 -8.75 -0.84 6.66
C ALA A 55 -8.12 -2.04 5.92
N VAL A 56 -8.51 -2.28 4.66
CA VAL A 56 -7.85 -3.29 3.80
C VAL A 56 -6.37 -3.01 3.63
N ARG A 57 -6.02 -1.76 3.32
CA ARG A 57 -4.62 -1.33 3.18
C ARG A 57 -3.88 -1.43 4.52
N GLU A 58 -4.52 -1.06 5.61
CA GLU A 58 -3.92 -1.12 6.95
C GLU A 58 -3.63 -2.54 7.41
N ALA A 59 -4.46 -3.50 7.00
CA ALA A 59 -4.29 -4.92 7.26
C ALA A 59 -3.33 -5.64 6.27
N ASP A 60 -2.44 -4.88 5.61
CA ASP A 60 -1.36 -5.39 4.74
C ASP A 60 -1.85 -6.17 3.51
N SER A 61 -2.97 -5.77 2.91
CA SER A 61 -3.35 -6.21 1.56
C SER A 61 -2.54 -5.47 0.49
N ASP A 62 -2.21 -6.14 -0.61
CA ASP A 62 -1.49 -5.54 -1.75
C ASP A 62 -2.43 -4.75 -2.67
N GLY A 63 -3.75 -4.88 -2.49
CA GLY A 63 -4.74 -4.04 -3.15
C GLY A 63 -6.13 -4.16 -2.52
N ALA A 64 -6.93 -3.12 -2.68
CA ALA A 64 -8.35 -3.14 -2.32
C ALA A 64 -9.22 -3.24 -3.58
N ALA A 65 -10.22 -4.10 -3.55
CA ALA A 65 -11.25 -4.19 -4.58
C ALA A 65 -12.62 -3.84 -3.99
N LEU A 66 -13.55 -3.42 -4.85
CA LEU A 66 -14.95 -3.22 -4.46
C LEU A 66 -15.80 -4.31 -5.09
N PHE A 67 -16.32 -5.24 -4.29
CA PHE A 67 -17.34 -6.15 -4.76
C PHE A 67 -18.66 -5.40 -4.90
N SER A 68 -19.40 -5.68 -5.98
CA SER A 68 -20.66 -4.97 -6.30
C SER A 68 -20.47 -3.47 -6.58
N TYR A 69 -19.38 -3.08 -7.29
CA TYR A 69 -19.12 -1.69 -7.69
C TYR A 69 -20.32 -1.01 -8.39
N VAL A 70 -21.11 -1.77 -9.15
CA VAL A 70 -22.32 -1.27 -9.82
C VAL A 70 -23.41 -0.75 -8.87
N GLN A 71 -23.30 -1.04 -7.56
CA GLN A 71 -24.20 -0.55 -6.52
C GLN A 71 -23.62 0.64 -5.73
N LEU A 72 -22.43 1.13 -6.12
CA LEU A 72 -21.80 2.30 -5.50
C LEU A 72 -22.61 3.56 -5.89
N ARG A 73 -23.07 4.31 -4.88
CA ARG A 73 -23.71 5.60 -5.12
C ARG A 73 -22.67 6.66 -5.51
N ASN A 74 -23.12 7.75 -6.13
CA ASN A 74 -22.23 8.82 -6.60
C ASN A 74 -21.44 9.50 -5.48
N ASP A 75 -22.04 9.69 -4.29
CA ASP A 75 -21.38 10.26 -3.11
C ASP A 75 -20.26 9.35 -2.59
N GLN A 76 -20.49 8.03 -2.59
CA GLN A 76 -19.51 7.03 -2.21
C GLN A 76 -18.41 6.90 -3.27
N ALA A 77 -18.75 6.95 -4.56
CA ALA A 77 -17.78 6.93 -5.66
C ALA A 77 -16.86 8.16 -5.62
N ALA A 78 -17.42 9.34 -5.35
CA ALA A 78 -16.66 10.57 -5.15
C ALA A 78 -15.71 10.43 -3.94
N ALA A 79 -16.22 9.96 -2.80
CA ALA A 79 -15.40 9.78 -1.60
C ALA A 79 -14.26 8.78 -1.80
N VAL A 80 -14.49 7.65 -2.48
CA VAL A 80 -13.42 6.69 -2.82
C VAL A 80 -12.40 7.29 -3.79
N GLY A 81 -12.86 8.13 -4.73
CA GLY A 81 -11.99 8.86 -5.67
C GLY A 81 -11.10 9.92 -5.00
N GLU A 82 -11.59 10.57 -3.95
CA GLU A 82 -10.82 11.51 -3.10
C GLU A 82 -10.02 10.80 -1.99
N GLY A 83 -10.39 9.54 -1.71
CA GLY A 83 -9.85 8.66 -0.70
C GLY A 83 -8.43 8.19 -0.99
N VAL A 84 -8.08 6.98 -0.57
CA VAL A 84 -6.67 6.56 -0.44
C VAL A 84 -6.07 6.05 -1.75
N PHE A 85 -6.90 5.80 -2.77
CA PHE A 85 -6.52 5.27 -4.07
C PHE A 85 -6.67 6.34 -5.18
N ARG A 86 -5.92 7.45 -5.03
CA ARG A 86 -6.03 8.69 -5.84
C ARG A 86 -5.41 8.66 -7.23
N THR A 87 -4.68 7.59 -7.54
CA THR A 87 -3.83 7.53 -8.74
C THR A 87 -4.27 6.37 -9.58
N GLY A 88 -4.53 6.60 -10.87
CA GLY A 88 -4.62 5.53 -11.85
C GLY A 88 -3.30 4.77 -11.83
N ALA A 89 -3.31 3.58 -11.23
CA ALA A 89 -2.16 2.70 -11.13
C ALA A 89 -2.49 1.42 -11.88
N VAL A 90 -1.52 0.92 -12.64
CA VAL A 90 -1.60 -0.44 -13.17
C VAL A 90 -1.52 -1.38 -11.97
N VAL A 91 -2.41 -2.37 -11.94
CA VAL A 91 -2.44 -3.38 -10.89
C VAL A 91 -1.08 -4.12 -10.85
N PRO A 92 -0.49 -4.36 -9.67
CA PRO A 92 0.85 -4.97 -9.55
C PRO A 92 1.02 -6.29 -10.31
N HIS A 93 -0.04 -7.07 -10.47
CA HIS A 93 0.02 -8.35 -11.21
C HIS A 93 0.06 -8.19 -12.74
N ALA A 94 -0.27 -7.00 -13.28
CA ALA A 94 -0.21 -6.71 -14.71
C ALA A 94 1.09 -5.98 -15.09
N ASP A 95 1.55 -5.06 -14.24
CA ASP A 95 2.83 -4.34 -14.42
C ASP A 95 3.42 -4.00 -13.04
N PRO A 96 4.21 -4.91 -12.45
CA PRO A 96 4.79 -4.70 -11.12
C PRO A 96 5.74 -3.51 -11.09
N GLU A 97 6.48 -3.26 -12.18
CA GLU A 97 7.42 -2.16 -12.26
C GLU A 97 6.70 -0.81 -12.24
N ALA A 98 5.64 -0.63 -13.04
CA ALA A 98 4.85 0.59 -13.04
C ALA A 98 4.16 0.82 -11.69
N ALA A 99 3.62 -0.23 -11.07
CA ALA A 99 2.99 -0.15 -9.76
C ALA A 99 3.98 0.31 -8.67
N VAL A 100 5.17 -0.29 -8.63
CA VAL A 100 6.25 0.08 -7.70
C VAL A 100 6.66 1.53 -7.89
N ARG A 101 6.84 1.97 -9.13
CA ARG A 101 7.24 3.35 -9.43
C ARG A 101 6.18 4.38 -8.99
N ALA A 102 4.90 4.07 -9.20
CA ALA A 102 3.80 4.89 -8.71
C ALA A 102 3.80 4.97 -7.16
N GLY A 103 4.04 3.83 -6.50
CA GLY A 103 4.20 3.75 -5.04
C GLY A 103 5.36 4.60 -4.54
N ILE A 104 6.55 4.45 -5.13
CA ILE A 104 7.75 5.23 -4.79
C ILE A 104 7.48 6.74 -4.93
N ALA A 105 6.81 7.16 -6.00
CA ALA A 105 6.47 8.57 -6.22
C ALA A 105 5.52 9.09 -5.12
N TYR A 106 4.49 8.31 -4.78
CA TYR A 106 3.57 8.64 -3.68
C TYR A 106 4.32 8.77 -2.35
N THR A 107 5.10 7.75 -1.95
CA THR A 107 5.87 7.78 -0.70
C THR A 107 6.83 8.96 -0.65
N SER A 108 7.52 9.25 -1.76
CA SER A 108 8.45 10.38 -1.86
C SER A 108 7.73 11.72 -1.64
N GLY A 109 6.53 11.90 -2.19
CA GLY A 109 5.71 13.08 -1.97
C GLY A 109 5.27 13.27 -0.51
N GLN A 110 5.19 12.18 0.27
CA GLN A 110 4.83 12.23 1.69
C GLN A 110 6.02 12.50 2.63
N LEU A 111 7.27 12.32 2.16
CA LEU A 111 8.48 12.53 2.99
C LEU A 111 8.70 13.99 3.37
N GLY A 112 8.17 14.94 2.61
CA GLY A 112 8.30 16.38 2.90
C GLY A 112 7.42 16.86 4.06
N GLY A 113 6.49 16.04 4.55
CA GLY A 113 5.66 16.38 5.71
C GLY A 113 6.45 16.34 7.02
N ALA A 114 5.94 17.02 8.06
CA ALA A 114 6.54 17.11 9.40
C ALA A 114 6.68 15.75 10.16
N CYS A 115 6.49 14.62 9.48
CA CYS A 115 6.45 13.28 10.07
C CYS A 115 7.82 12.60 10.19
N ALA A 116 8.88 13.14 9.57
CA ALA A 116 10.24 12.64 9.69
C ALA A 116 11.26 13.81 9.70
N PRO A 117 12.45 13.63 10.31
CA PRO A 117 13.47 14.68 10.30
C PRO A 117 13.93 14.97 8.87
N ALA A 118 14.16 16.24 8.54
CA ALA A 118 14.49 16.66 7.17
C ALA A 118 15.71 15.91 6.58
N ALA A 119 16.72 15.62 7.40
CA ALA A 119 17.88 14.84 6.97
C ALA A 119 17.51 13.39 6.61
N THR A 120 16.61 12.76 7.37
CA THR A 120 16.08 11.42 7.09
C THR A 120 15.23 11.44 5.83
N ALA A 121 14.30 12.38 5.70
CA ALA A 121 13.47 12.56 4.51
C ALA A 121 14.32 12.72 3.25
N LYS A 122 15.36 13.58 3.30
CA LYS A 122 16.29 13.79 2.18
C LYS A 122 17.05 12.52 1.79
N ARG A 123 17.54 11.75 2.77
CA ARG A 123 18.29 10.50 2.51
C ARG A 123 17.38 9.41 1.98
N MET A 124 16.21 9.22 2.58
CA MET A 124 15.19 8.30 2.07
C MET A 124 14.77 8.67 0.66
N GLY A 125 14.57 9.95 0.35
CA GLY A 125 14.26 10.41 -1.00
C GLY A 125 15.33 10.03 -2.03
N LYS A 126 16.61 10.01 -1.65
CA LYS A 126 17.69 9.52 -2.53
C LYS A 126 17.59 8.01 -2.77
N ASP A 127 17.36 7.24 -1.71
CA ASP A 127 17.24 5.78 -1.81
C ASP A 127 16.00 5.39 -2.64
N LEU A 128 14.88 6.10 -2.46
CA LEU A 128 13.66 5.95 -3.25
C LEU A 128 13.87 6.31 -4.73
N ALA A 129 14.57 7.42 -5.01
CA ALA A 129 14.91 7.79 -6.38
C ALA A 129 15.86 6.77 -7.03
N ALA A 130 16.78 6.18 -6.26
CA ALA A 130 17.63 5.10 -6.73
C ALA A 130 16.81 3.82 -7.02
N ALA A 131 15.84 3.48 -6.16
CA ALA A 131 14.93 2.36 -6.38
C ALA A 131 14.15 2.52 -7.69
N ASP A 132 13.49 3.66 -7.93
CA ASP A 132 12.77 3.93 -9.18
C ASP A 132 13.70 3.86 -10.41
N ARG A 133 14.93 4.38 -10.29
CA ARG A 133 15.94 4.24 -11.36
C ARG A 133 16.26 2.78 -11.66
N TRP A 134 16.47 1.95 -10.63
CA TRP A 134 16.81 0.53 -10.83
C TRP A 134 15.63 -0.28 -11.35
N THR A 135 14.41 0.03 -10.92
CA THR A 135 13.18 -0.55 -11.47
C THR A 135 13.09 -0.25 -12.97
N ARG A 136 13.27 1.00 -13.41
CA ARG A 136 13.26 1.35 -14.86
C ARG A 136 14.34 0.64 -15.69
N LEU A 137 15.40 0.18 -15.05
CA LEU A 137 16.51 -0.51 -15.71
C LEU A 137 16.36 -2.05 -15.67
N GLY A 138 15.23 -2.58 -15.17
CA GLY A 138 15.03 -4.02 -15.01
C GLY A 138 16.05 -4.65 -14.07
N ARG A 139 16.39 -3.96 -12.97
CA ARG A 139 17.37 -4.43 -11.95
C ARG A 139 16.67 -4.59 -10.58
N PRO A 140 15.77 -5.57 -10.42
CA PRO A 140 14.95 -5.72 -9.21
C PRO A 140 15.79 -5.88 -7.94
N GLU A 141 16.89 -6.64 -7.97
CA GLU A 141 17.80 -6.80 -6.82
C GLU A 141 18.39 -5.46 -6.33
N ARG A 142 18.74 -4.56 -7.25
CA ARG A 142 19.27 -3.24 -6.88
C ARG A 142 18.16 -2.31 -6.39
N ALA A 143 16.95 -2.46 -6.93
CA ALA A 143 15.78 -1.76 -6.42
C ALA A 143 15.45 -2.23 -5.00
N HIS A 144 15.46 -3.54 -4.73
CA HIS A 144 15.29 -4.12 -3.39
C HIS A 144 16.31 -3.56 -2.39
N ALA A 145 17.61 -3.60 -2.72
CA ALA A 145 18.63 -3.05 -1.85
C ALA A 145 18.43 -1.56 -1.53
N SER A 146 17.89 -0.80 -2.49
CA SER A 146 17.58 0.62 -2.29
C SER A 146 16.34 0.83 -1.40
N LEU A 147 15.30 0.00 -1.57
CA LEU A 147 14.11 -0.01 -0.71
C LEU A 147 14.48 -0.42 0.74
N ASP A 148 15.35 -1.42 0.91
CA ASP A 148 15.88 -1.83 2.21
C ASP A 148 16.67 -0.72 2.90
N ALA A 149 17.50 0.00 2.15
CA ALA A 149 18.24 1.15 2.67
C ALA A 149 17.28 2.24 3.16
N ALA A 150 16.23 2.56 2.40
CA ALA A 150 15.20 3.51 2.83
C ALA A 150 14.49 3.05 4.11
N ALA A 151 14.12 1.76 4.19
CA ALA A 151 13.48 1.18 5.38
C ALA A 151 14.40 1.20 6.60
N ALA A 152 15.68 0.85 6.44
CA ALA A 152 16.68 0.87 7.51
C ALA A 152 16.87 2.28 8.08
N ARG A 153 16.94 3.31 7.22
CA ARG A 153 17.04 4.71 7.66
C ARG A 153 15.82 5.15 8.46
N LEU A 154 14.63 4.79 8.00
CA LEU A 154 13.39 5.12 8.71
C LEU A 154 13.34 4.45 10.09
N ARG A 155 13.76 3.18 10.19
CA ARG A 155 13.87 2.46 11.47
C ARG A 155 14.86 3.14 12.42
N ALA A 156 16.04 3.52 11.93
CA ALA A 156 17.06 4.21 12.72
C ALA A 156 16.56 5.57 13.24
N ALA A 157 16.00 6.41 12.37
CA ALA A 157 15.45 7.71 12.76
C ALA A 157 14.27 7.62 13.75
N SER A 158 13.53 6.52 13.71
CA SER A 158 12.45 6.27 14.66
C SER A 158 12.97 5.87 16.04
N ALA A 159 14.09 5.13 16.12
CA ALA A 159 14.73 4.80 17.40
C ALA A 159 15.24 6.05 18.13
N GLU A 160 15.57 7.10 17.37
CA GLU A 160 15.97 8.43 17.87
C GLU A 160 14.77 9.32 18.25
N GLY A 161 13.52 8.82 18.15
CA GLY A 161 12.30 9.58 18.48
C GLY A 161 11.91 10.65 17.45
N GLY A 162 12.60 10.73 16.30
CA GLY A 162 12.39 11.79 15.31
C GLY A 162 11.25 11.55 14.32
N THR A 163 10.58 10.39 14.36
CA THR A 163 9.58 9.99 13.36
C THR A 163 8.25 9.66 14.02
N GLU A 164 7.15 10.15 13.45
CA GLU A 164 5.80 9.85 13.94
C GLU A 164 5.50 8.33 13.77
N PRO A 165 5.02 7.63 14.82
CA PRO A 165 4.86 6.17 14.78
C PRO A 165 3.95 5.64 13.67
N ARG A 166 2.82 6.30 13.39
CA ARG A 166 1.87 5.85 12.36
C ARG A 166 2.45 6.04 10.96
N PHE A 167 3.11 7.16 10.72
CA PHE A 167 3.85 7.43 9.50
C PHE A 167 4.92 6.36 9.25
N ARG A 168 5.72 6.06 10.28
CA ARG A 168 6.74 5.01 10.22
C ARG A 168 6.13 3.68 9.83
N ALA A 169 5.11 3.21 10.56
CA ALA A 169 4.48 1.93 10.32
C ALA A 169 3.93 1.84 8.88
N ARG A 170 3.24 2.89 8.43
CA ARG A 170 2.71 3.00 7.07
C ARG A 170 3.81 2.90 6.01
N VAL A 171 4.87 3.69 6.12
CA VAL A 171 5.94 3.71 5.12
C VAL A 171 6.69 2.38 5.10
N LEU A 172 6.99 1.78 6.25
CA LEU A 172 7.65 0.46 6.28
C LEU A 172 6.82 -0.63 5.62
N ARG A 173 5.50 -0.63 5.86
CA ARG A 173 4.57 -1.55 5.17
C ARG A 173 4.56 -1.29 3.67
N ASP A 174 4.42 -0.04 3.25
CA ASP A 174 4.38 0.32 1.82
C ASP A 174 5.70 -0.08 1.11
N LEU A 175 6.86 0.12 1.74
CA LEU A 175 8.16 -0.33 1.20
C LEU A 175 8.24 -1.86 1.07
N SER A 176 7.77 -2.60 2.07
CA SER A 176 7.72 -4.06 2.02
C SER A 176 6.80 -4.56 0.91
N MET A 177 5.66 -3.90 0.71
CA MET A 177 4.74 -4.17 -0.38
C MET A 177 5.39 -3.95 -1.75
N TYR A 178 6.17 -2.88 -1.93
CA TYR A 178 6.89 -2.65 -3.18
C TYR A 178 7.94 -3.73 -3.48
N GLN A 179 8.64 -4.21 -2.44
CA GLN A 179 9.57 -5.34 -2.57
C GLN A 179 8.83 -6.61 -2.98
N ARG A 180 7.67 -6.90 -2.39
CA ARG A 180 6.85 -8.04 -2.82
C ARG A 180 6.49 -7.93 -4.30
N TRP A 181 6.00 -6.77 -4.74
CA TRP A 181 5.61 -6.54 -6.14
C TRP A 181 6.76 -6.79 -7.12
N LEU A 182 7.97 -6.32 -6.81
CA LEU A 182 9.18 -6.59 -7.61
C LEU A 182 9.57 -8.09 -7.59
N GLY A 183 9.30 -8.78 -6.48
CA GLY A 183 9.50 -10.22 -6.33
C GLY A 183 8.52 -11.09 -7.13
N VAL A 184 7.39 -10.55 -7.59
CA VAL A 184 6.40 -11.24 -8.46
C VAL A 184 6.84 -11.25 -9.93
N SER A 185 8.10 -10.97 -10.22
CA SER A 185 8.62 -11.09 -11.59
C SER A 185 8.32 -12.49 -12.13
N ALA A 186 7.46 -12.53 -13.15
CA ALA A 186 6.88 -13.71 -13.77
C ALA A 186 7.94 -14.73 -14.28
N PRO A 187 7.60 -16.03 -14.40
CA PRO A 187 8.49 -17.10 -14.83
C PRO A 187 9.20 -16.87 -16.17
#